data_AF-A0A2U1WPQ4-F1
#
_entry.id   AF-A0A2U1WPQ4-F1
#
_cell.length_a   1.000
_cell.length_b   1.000
_cell.length_c   1.000
_cell.angle_alpha   90.00
_cell.angle_beta   90.00
_cell.angle_gamma   90.00
#
_symmetry.space_group_name_H-M   'P 1'
#
loop_
_entity.id
_entity.type
_entity.pdbx_description
1 polymer ?
#
loop_
_entity_poly.entity_id
_entity_poly.type
_entity_poly.pdbx_seq_one_letter_code
_entity_poly.pdbx_strand_id
1 'polypeptide(L)' 'MAGSARDLKPKAGDSEKITINLGYVDLGHIDLLVQEGFYANRTDFIRTAIRNQIDRHGD' A
#
# COMPACT_ATOMS: atom_id res chain seq x y z
N MET A 1 -0.86 42.21 -10.88
CA MET A 1 -2.11 41.67 -10.32
C MET A 1 -2.62 40.63 -11.29
N ALA A 2 -2.78 39.34 -11.01
CA ALA A 2 -2.75 38.58 -9.77
C ALA A 2 -2.09 37.21 -10.07
N GLY A 3 -1.38 36.67 -9.08
CA GLY A 3 -0.64 35.43 -9.20
C GLY A 3 -1.54 34.27 -9.61
N SER A 4 -1.01 33.46 -10.54
CA SER A 4 -1.47 32.11 -10.82
C SER A 4 -1.62 31.38 -9.49
N ALA A 5 -2.85 31.00 -9.14
CA ALA A 5 -3.15 30.10 -8.03
C ALA A 5 -2.67 28.70 -8.41
N ARG A 6 -1.34 28.56 -8.51
CA ARG A 6 -0.65 27.29 -8.44
C ARG A 6 -0.93 26.71 -7.07
N ASP A 7 -1.31 25.45 -7.11
CA ASP A 7 -0.95 24.50 -6.08
C ASP A 7 -1.58 24.78 -4.70
N LEU A 8 -2.86 24.43 -4.59
CA LEU A 8 -3.27 23.66 -3.42
C LEU A 8 -2.60 22.28 -3.51
N LYS A 9 -1.27 22.24 -3.43
CA LYS A 9 -0.52 21.01 -3.24
C LYS A 9 -0.93 20.54 -1.85
N PRO A 10 -1.73 19.47 -1.71
CA PRO A 10 -1.81 18.82 -0.42
C PRO A 10 -0.36 18.47 -0.09
N LYS A 11 0.07 18.65 1.16
CA LYS A 11 1.23 17.90 1.65
C LYS A 11 0.85 16.43 1.51
N ALA A 12 1.06 15.87 0.32
CA ALA A 12 0.77 14.50 0.00
C ALA A 12 1.67 13.71 0.94
N GLY A 13 1.07 13.10 1.96
CA GLY A 13 1.76 12.04 2.67
C GLY A 13 2.23 11.05 1.62
N ASP A 14 3.43 10.53 1.75
CA ASP A 14 4.12 9.70 0.74
C ASP A 14 3.38 8.39 0.37
N SER A 15 2.14 8.21 0.85
CA SER A 15 1.27 7.07 0.60
C SER A 15 -0.13 7.51 0.18
N GLU A 16 -0.61 6.97 -0.93
CA GLU A 16 -2.03 7.03 -1.33
C GLU A 16 -2.78 5.79 -0.83
N LYS A 17 -4.01 5.98 -0.32
CA LYS A 17 -4.86 4.87 0.13
C LYS A 17 -5.64 4.30 -1.05
N ILE A 18 -5.53 3.00 -1.25
CA ILE A 18 -6.33 2.25 -2.22
C ILE A 18 -7.34 1.34 -1.52
N THR A 19 -8.44 1.02 -2.19
CA THR A 19 -9.42 0.02 -1.74
C THR A 19 -9.39 -1.14 -2.72
N ILE A 20 -9.28 -2.37 -2.20
CA ILE A 20 -9.26 -3.60 -3.01
C ILE A 20 -10.17 -4.64 -2.35
N ASN A 21 -10.75 -5.51 -3.18
CA ASN A 21 -11.44 -6.70 -2.69
C ASN A 21 -10.44 -7.86 -2.65
N LEU A 22 -10.46 -8.64 -1.56
CA LEU A 22 -9.64 -9.83 -1.39
C LEU A 22 -10.54 -11.02 -1.04
N GLY A 23 -10.14 -12.22 -1.47
CA GLY A 23 -10.81 -13.45 -1.05
C GLY A 23 -10.68 -13.64 0.47
N TYR A 24 -11.70 -14.24 1.09
CA TYR A 24 -11.71 -14.47 2.55
C TYR A 24 -10.59 -15.41 3.01
N VAL A 25 -10.21 -16.38 2.16
CA VAL A 25 -9.08 -17.28 2.41
C VAL A 25 -7.76 -16.49 2.42
N ASP A 26 -7.53 -15.67 1.40
CA ASP A 26 -6.29 -14.88 1.29
C ASP A 26 -6.18 -13.87 2.43
N LEU A 27 -7.28 -13.22 2.79
CA LEU A 27 -7.32 -12.32 3.94
C LEU A 27 -6.97 -13.04 5.24
N GLY A 28 -7.48 -14.26 5.44
CA GLY A 28 -7.14 -15.10 6.60
C GLY A 28 -5.65 -15.47 6.66
N HIS A 29 -5.03 -15.78 5.53
CA HIS A 29 -3.58 -16.03 5.47
C HIS A 29 -2.78 -14.78 5.82
N ILE A 30 -3.18 -13.59 5.32
CA ILE A 30 -2.53 -12.32 5.66
C ILE A 30 -2.64 -12.07 7.17
N ASP A 31 -3.83 -12.31 7.74
CA ASP A 31 -4.07 -12.13 9.17
C ASP A 31 -3.21 -13.03 10.03
N LEU A 32 -3.05 -14.30 9.63
CA LEU A 32 -2.19 -15.24 10.34
C LEU A 32 -0.74 -14.76 10.35
N LEU A 33 -0.21 -14.31 9.20
CA LEU A 33 1.16 -13.80 9.09
C LEU A 33 1.40 -12.54 9.93
N VAL A 34 0.39 -11.68 10.06
CA VAL A 34 0.46 -10.50 10.93
C VAL A 34 0.39 -10.94 12.40
N GLN A 35 -0.49 -11.88 12.75
CA GLN A 35 -0.66 -12.38 14.11
C GLN A 35 0.59 -13.10 14.63
N GLU A 36 1.27 -13.85 13.77
CA GLU A 36 2.53 -14.53 14.08
C GLU A 36 3.74 -13.57 14.15
N GLY A 37 3.54 -12.29 13.80
CA GLY A 37 4.55 -11.24 13.93
C GLY A 37 5.53 -11.14 12.75
N PHE A 38 5.27 -11.86 11.65
CA PHE A 38 6.10 -11.73 10.43
C PHE A 38 5.95 -10.36 9.76
N TYR A 39 4.77 -9.73 9.90
CA TYR A 39 4.49 -8.39 9.40
C TYR A 39 3.83 -7.53 10.48
N ALA A 40 4.13 -6.23 10.47
CA ALA A 40 3.60 -5.32 11.48
C ALA A 40 2.08 -5.07 11.34
N ASN A 41 1.55 -5.12 10.11
CA ASN A 41 0.13 -4.96 9.80
C ASN A 41 -0.19 -5.44 8.37
N ARG A 42 -1.49 -5.56 8.04
CA ARG A 42 -1.95 -5.97 6.70
C ARG A 42 -1.41 -5.09 5.57
N THR A 43 -1.33 -3.78 5.79
CA THR A 43 -0.82 -2.83 4.79
C THR A 43 0.65 -3.07 4.47
N ASP A 44 1.44 -3.44 5.47
CA ASP A 44 2.86 -3.72 5.33
C ASP A 44 3.11 -5.00 4.50
N PHE A 45 2.34 -6.05 4.78
CA PHE A 45 2.33 -7.25 3.93
C PHE A 45 2.00 -6.91 2.47
N ILE A 46 0.90 -6.18 2.23
CA ILE A 46 0.45 -5.84 0.87
C ILE A 46 1.52 -5.00 0.15
N ARG A 47 2.13 -4.03 0.82
CA ARG A 47 3.21 -3.20 0.25
C ARG A 47 4.42 -4.05 -0.16
N THR A 48 4.81 -4.99 0.70
CA THR A 48 5.94 -5.89 0.44
C THR A 48 5.66 -6.80 -0.74
N ALA A 49 4.46 -7.39 -0.81
CA ALA A 49 4.04 -8.23 -1.92
C ALA A 49 4.05 -7.47 -3.27
N ILE A 50 3.56 -6.22 -3.27
CA ILE A 50 3.59 -5.37 -4.47
C ILE A 50 5.03 -5.10 -4.94
N ARG A 51 5.93 -4.73 -4.02
CA ARG A 51 7.34 -4.50 -4.36
C ARG A 51 7.99 -5.75 -4.95
N ASN A 52 7.82 -6.89 -4.28
CA ASN A 52 8.34 -8.17 -4.76
C ASN A 52 7.82 -8.53 -6.15
N GLN A 53 6.56 -8.21 -6.45
CA GLN A 53 5.98 -8.48 -7.77
C GLN A 53 6.53 -7.53 -8.83
N ILE A 54 6.72 -6.24 -8.53
CA ILE A 54 7.35 -5.28 -9.45
C ILE A 54 8.78 -5.73 -9.77
N ASP A 55 9.56 -6.08 -8.75
CA ASP A 55 10.95 -6.52 -8.92
C ASP A 55 11.03 -7.78 -9.81
N ARG A 56 10.06 -8.69 -9.69
CA ARG A 56 9.98 -9.90 -10.54
C ARG A 56 9.66 -9.65 -12.01
N HIS A 57 9.00 -8.54 -12.34
CA HIS A 57 8.65 -8.15 -13.72
C HIS A 57 9.54 -7.02 -14.26
N GLY A 58 10.54 -6.59 -13.48
CA GLY A 58 11.42 -5.47 -13.78
C GLY A 58 12.65 -5.82 -14.63
N ASP A 59 12.80 -7.08 -15.02
CA ASP A 59 13.83 -7.59 -15.94
C ASP A 59 13.30 -7.73 -17.37
#